data_AF-A0A3D1TTC3-F1
#
_entry.id   AF-A0A3D1TTC3-F1
#
_cell.length_a   1.000
_cell.length_b   1.000
_cell.length_c   1.000
_cell.angle_alpha   90.00
_cell.angle_beta   90.00
_cell.angle_gamma   90.00
#
_symmetry.space_group_name_H-M   'P 1'
#
loop_
_entity.id
_entity.type
_entity.pdbx_description
1 polymer ?
#
loop_
_entity_poly.entity_id
_entity_poly.type
_entity_poly.pdbx_seq_one_letter_code
_entity_poly.pdbx_strand_id
1 'polypeptide(L)'
;MSVQLERVPWTPQLVRVMGGLMVSLFVAAMDATVVGTALPTIARDLGSFQLYPWIVAGYLITATTTVPLWGRLADLHGRRRVLLVG
;
A
#
# COMPACT_ATOMS: atom_id res chain seq x y z
N MET A 1 28.86 -25.57 5.96
CA MET A 1 28.34 -24.29 6.49
C MET A 1 26.86 -24.48 6.78
N SER A 2 26.52 -25.08 7.93
CA SER A 2 25.15 -25.36 8.34
C SER A 2 24.51 -24.07 8.87
N VAL A 3 23.74 -23.40 8.01
CA VAL A 3 22.87 -22.29 8.40
C VAL A 3 21.87 -22.84 9.43
N GLN A 4 22.15 -22.60 10.70
CA GLN A 4 21.22 -22.86 11.79
C GLN A 4 20.03 -21.93 11.56
N LEU A 5 18.92 -22.48 11.06
CA LEU A 5 17.66 -21.75 10.97
C LEU A 5 17.27 -21.39 12.40
N GLU A 6 17.58 -20.15 12.79
CA GLU A 6 17.17 -19.59 14.07
C GLU A 6 15.64 -19.67 14.12
N ARG A 7 15.12 -20.61 14.92
CA ARG A 7 13.68 -20.80 15.07
C ARG A 7 13.14 -19.56 15.75
N VAL A 8 12.64 -18.62 14.96
CA VAL A 8 11.99 -17.41 15.46
C VAL A 8 10.89 -17.85 16.43
N PRO A 9 10.99 -17.50 17.72
CA PRO A 9 10.03 -17.96 18.70
C PRO A 9 8.68 -17.29 18.38
N TRP A 10 7.65 -18.12 18.15
CA TRP A 10 6.27 -17.67 17.96
C TRP A 10 5.72 -17.10 19.27
N THR A 11 6.14 -15.88 19.60
CA THR A 11 5.62 -15.14 20.73
C THR A 11 4.27 -14.54 20.39
N PRO A 12 3.34 -14.40 21.35
CA PRO A 12 2.03 -13.78 21.11
C PRO A 12 2.15 -12.33 20.61
N GLN A 13 3.26 -11.65 20.88
CA GLN A 13 3.56 -10.32 20.36
C GLN A 13 3.85 -10.36 18.85
N LEU A 14 4.65 -11.33 18.38
CA LEU A 14 4.96 -11.49 16.96
C LEU A 14 3.70 -11.78 16.14
N VAL A 15 2.82 -12.64 16.65
CA VAL A 15 1.54 -12.97 15.99
C VAL A 15 0.66 -11.72 15.83
N ARG A 16 0.61 -10.84 16.85
CA ARG A 16 -0.13 -9.57 16.75
C ARG A 16 0.46 -8.62 15.71
N VAL A 17 1.79 -8.51 15.65
CA VAL A 17 2.47 -7.67 14.64
C VAL A 17 2.24 -8.21 13.23
N MET A 18 2.37 -9.53 13.04
CA MET A 18 2.08 -10.19 11.76
C MET A 18 0.62 -9.98 11.33
N GLY A 19 -0.33 -10.11 12.26
CA GLY A 19 -1.74 -9.85 11.98
C GLY A 19 -1.99 -8.44 11.48
N GLY A 20 -1.41 -7.43 12.15
CA GLY A 20 -1.51 -6.03 11.71
C GLY A 20 -0.90 -5.79 10.32
N LEU A 21 0.26 -6.40 10.04
CA LEU A 21 0.91 -6.30 8.73
C LEU A 21 0.10 -6.98 7.62
N MET A 22 -0.52 -8.13 7.91
CA MET A 22 -1.37 -8.83 6.93
C MET A 22 -2.60 -7.99 6.54
N VAL A 23 -3.25 -7.35 7.52
CA VAL A 23 -4.39 -6.45 7.26
C VAL A 23 -3.94 -5.24 6.44
N SER A 24 -2.82 -4.61 6.81
CA SER A 24 -2.26 -3.48 6.06
C SER A 24 -1.94 -3.87 4.61
N LEU A 25 -1.31 -5.03 4.41
CA LEU A 25 -1.00 -5.55 3.06
C LEU A 25 -2.27 -5.85 2.26
N PHE A 26 -3.31 -6.38 2.91
CA PHE A 26 -4.60 -6.63 2.26
C PHE A 26 -5.25 -5.33 1.76
N VAL A 27 -5.28 -4.29 2.60
CA VAL A 27 -5.79 -2.97 2.21
C VAL A 27 -4.94 -2.37 1.07
N ALA A 28 -3.61 -2.49 1.15
CA ALA A 28 -2.72 -2.03 0.09
C ALA A 28 -2.97 -2.76 -1.24
N ALA A 29 -3.26 -4.06 -1.21
CA ALA A 29 -3.58 -4.83 -2.41
C ALA A 29 -4.95 -4.45 -3.02
N MET A 30 -5.89 -3.97 -2.20
CA MET A 30 -7.20 -3.51 -2.69
C MET A 30 -7.14 -2.20 -3.48
N ASP A 31 -6.14 -1.35 -3.25
CA ASP A 31 -6.05 0.00 -3.82
C ASP A 31 -6.27 0.03 -5.36
N ALA A 32 -5.46 -0.72 -6.11
CA ALA A 32 -5.57 -0.79 -7.56
C ALA A 32 -6.90 -1.40 -8.05
N THR A 33 -7.52 -2.28 -7.23
CA THR A 33 -8.80 -2.91 -7.55
C THR A 33 -9.95 -1.90 -7.44
N VAL A 34 -9.96 -1.08 -6.39
CA VAL A 34 -10.94 -0.01 -6.19
C VAL A 34 -10.87 0.98 -7.34
N VAL A 35 -9.67 1.43 -7.72
CA VAL A 35 -9.48 2.36 -8.84
C VAL A 35 -9.97 1.75 -10.15
N GLY A 36 -9.64 0.48 -10.43
CA GLY A 36 -10.08 -0.21 -11.64
C GLY A 36 -11.60 -0.30 -11.77
N THR A 37 -12.32 -0.53 -10.67
CA THR A 37 -13.80 -0.58 -10.67
C THR A 37 -14.46 0.80 -10.77
N ALA A 38 -13.84 1.84 -10.21
CA ALA A 38 -14.33 3.22 -10.26
C ALA A 38 -14.01 3.92 -11.60
N LEU A 39 -12.98 3.48 -12.30
CA LEU A 39 -12.47 4.05 -13.55
C LEU A 39 -13.57 4.38 -14.60
N PRO A 40 -14.49 3.45 -14.95
CA PRO A 40 -15.57 3.74 -15.92
C PRO A 40 -16.56 4.79 -15.45
N THR A 41 -16.80 4.89 -14.15
CA THR A 41 -17.69 5.94 -13.58
C THR A 41 -17.00 7.30 -13.66
N ILE A 42 -15.74 7.38 -13.22
CA ILE A 42 -14.94 8.61 -13.29
C ILE A 42 -14.87 9.13 -14.73
N ALA A 43 -14.56 8.27 -15.70
CA ALA A 43 -14.48 8.68 -17.09
C ALA A 43 -15.82 9.14 -17.70
N ARG A 44 -16.94 8.56 -17.27
CA ARG A 44 -18.28 9.03 -17.66
C ARG A 44 -18.56 10.42 -17.09
N ASP A 45 -18.22 10.64 -15.82
CA ASP A 45 -18.41 11.93 -15.15
C ASP A 45 -17.57 13.05 -15.76
N LEU A 46 -16.37 12.73 -16.27
CA LEU A 46 -15.55 13.67 -17.03
C LEU A 46 -16.04 13.91 -18.48
N GLY A 47 -17.04 13.18 -18.96
CA GLY A 47 -17.69 13.40 -20.26
C GLY A 47 -16.83 13.10 -21.50
N SER A 48 -15.60 12.62 -21.33
CA SER A 48 -14.68 12.29 -22.43
C SER A 48 -13.87 11.03 -22.16
N PHE A 49 -14.06 10.01 -23.00
CA PHE A 49 -13.23 8.80 -23.00
C PHE A 49 -11.77 9.08 -23.40
N GLN A 50 -11.44 10.26 -23.94
CA GLN A 50 -10.04 10.63 -24.20
C GLN A 50 -9.25 10.84 -22.90
N LEU A 51 -9.92 11.04 -21.77
CA LEU A 51 -9.29 11.24 -20.46
C LEU A 51 -9.01 9.92 -19.72
N TYR A 52 -9.49 8.79 -20.23
CA TYR A 52 -9.26 7.45 -19.63
C TYR A 52 -7.77 7.17 -19.33
N PRO A 53 -6.85 7.38 -20.30
CA PRO A 53 -5.43 7.15 -20.07
C PRO A 53 -4.82 8.11 -19.03
N TRP A 54 -5.33 9.34 -18.97
CA TRP A 54 -4.87 10.34 -18.01
C TRP A 54 -5.26 10.01 -16.56
N ILE A 55 -6.40 9.35 -16.35
CA ILE A 55 -6.78 8.87 -15.02
C ILE A 55 -5.78 7.81 -14.53
N VAL A 56 -5.44 6.85 -15.39
CA VAL A 56 -4.45 5.80 -15.07
C VAL A 56 -3.06 6.41 -14.86
N ALA A 57 -2.65 7.35 -15.73
CA ALA A 57 -1.36 8.03 -15.59
C ALA A 57 -1.27 8.82 -14.28
N GLY A 58 -2.31 9.57 -13.93
CA GLY A 58 -2.38 10.32 -12.67
C GLY A 58 -2.30 9.40 -11.45
N TYR A 59 -3.00 8.27 -11.48
CA TYR A 59 -2.90 7.24 -10.44
C TYR A 59 -1.47 6.72 -10.30
N LEU A 60 -0.81 6.34 -11.41
CA LEU A 60 0.56 5.81 -11.39
C LEU A 60 1.58 6.81 -10.87
N ILE A 61 1.51 8.08 -11.30
CA ILE A 61 2.41 9.14 -10.83
C ILE A 61 2.25 9.33 -9.32
N THR A 62 1.00 9.40 -8.86
CA THR A 62 0.69 9.59 -7.44
C THR A 62 1.17 8.40 -6.62
N ALA A 63 0.85 7.18 -7.03
CA ALA A 63 1.26 5.95 -6.35
C ALA A 63 2.80 5.85 -6.26
N THR A 64 3.49 6.09 -7.38
CA THR A 64 4.96 5.99 -7.44
C THR A 64 5.65 7.07 -6.61
N THR A 65 5.10 8.29 -6.56
CA THR A 65 5.67 9.40 -5.78
C THR A 65 5.40 9.24 -4.27
N THR A 66 4.27 8.61 -3.92
CA THR A 66 3.83 8.43 -2.53
C THR A 66 4.64 7.37 -1.77
N VAL A 67 5.11 6.32 -2.46
CA VAL A 67 5.96 5.26 -1.84
C VAL A 67 7.24 5.82 -1.19
N PRO A 68 8.11 6.58 -1.88
CA PRO A 68 9.31 7.13 -1.26
C PRO A 68 8.99 8.20 -0.22
N LEU A 69 7.88 8.93 -0.37
CA LEU A 69 7.42 9.91 0.61
C LEU A 69 7.10 9.24 1.95
N TRP A 70 6.32 8.15 1.93
CA TRP A 70 6.03 7.36 3.13
C TRP A 70 7.25 6.64 3.68
N GLY A 71 8.15 6.17 2.81
CA GLY A 71 9.44 5.60 3.24
C GLY A 71 10.24 6.59 4.07
N ARG A 72 10.42 7.82 3.57
CA ARG A 72 11.12 8.88 4.29
C ARG A 72 10.40 9.29 5.59
N LEU A 73 9.07 9.33 5.59
CA LEU A 73 8.29 9.58 6.80
C LEU A 73 8.50 8.49 7.86
N ALA A 74 8.54 7.22 7.44
CA ALA A 74 8.76 6.07 8.32
C ALA A 74 10.16 6.08 8.94
N ASP A 75 11.16 6.53 8.19
CA ASP A 75 12.54 6.69 8.68
C ASP A 75 12.65 7.81 9.73
N LEU A 76 11.94 8.92 9.53
CA LEU A 76 11.99 10.08 10.43
C LEU A 76 11.15 9.91 11.72
N HIS A 77 9.92 9.38 11.61
CA HIS A 77 8.96 9.33 12.73
C HIS A 77 8.83 7.94 13.38
N GLY A 78 9.48 6.94 12.79
CA GLY A 78 9.46 5.55 13.21
C GLY A 78 8.34 4.75 12.53
N ARG A 79 8.72 3.55 12.07
CA ARG A 79 7.90 2.57 11.32
C ARG A 79 6.52 2.31 11.91
N ARG A 80 6.42 2.10 13.22
CA ARG A 80 5.16 1.76 13.90
C ARG A 80 4.16 2.91 13.88
N ARG A 81 4.60 4.15 14.06
CA ARG A 81 3.70 5.32 14.04
C ARG A 81 3.18 5.58 12.64
N VAL A 82 4.06 5.46 11.64
CA VAL A 82 3.68 5.66 10.24
C VAL A 82 2.69 4.59 9.77
N LEU A 83 2.90 3.33 10.13
CA LEU A 83 1.94 2.23 9.86
C LEU A 83 0.58 2.37 10.54
N LEU A 84 0.46 3.18 11.60
CA LEU A 84 -0.81 3.39 12.32
C LEU A 84 -1.56 4.63 11.82
N VAL A 85 -0.86 5.57 11.18
CA VAL A 85 -1.43 6.83 10.67
C VAL A 85 -1.79 6.72 9.19
N GLY A 86 -0.96 6.05 8.40
CA GLY A 86 -1.25 5.74 6.99
C GLY A 86 -2.21 4.56 6.88
#